data_AF-A0A9P7HRV9-F1
#
_entry.id   AF-A0A9P7HRV9-F1
#
_cell.length_a   1.000
_cell.length_b   1.000
_cell.length_c   1.000
_cell.angle_alpha   90.00
_cell.angle_beta   90.00
_cell.angle_gamma   90.00
#
_symmetry.space_group_name_H-M   'P 1'
#
loop_
_entity.id
_entity.type
_entity.pdbx_description
1 polymer ?
#
loop_
_entity_poly.entity_id
_entity_poly.type
_entity_poly.pdbx_seq_one_letter_code
_entity_poly.pdbx_strand_id
1 'polypeptide(L)'
;MFIAVGPTAFTCGGLIALGKQAKSALPDDFLGTPSIPAGELWSGMSVAAGLFIWLMAIWFSGLSAISVLRGARRMEFSLTWWALVFPNVGLALASINVGKTLSSRGIKIFGSALTVVLVIVWFICAAFHIRAVIRKDLLAVGKDLDVEYVNKQHDIKAEKQRD
;
A
#
# COMPACT_ATOMS: atom_id res chain seq x y z
N MET A 1 9.70 6.15 3.18
CA MET A 1 8.26 6.40 3.02
C MET A 1 7.64 5.20 2.31
N PHE A 2 6.60 4.62 2.87
CA PHE A 2 6.00 3.38 2.35
C PHE A 2 5.17 3.54 1.07
N ILE A 3 4.99 4.76 0.56
CA ILE A 3 4.16 5.06 -0.61
C ILE A 3 4.55 4.21 -1.85
N ALA A 4 5.84 3.91 -2.03
CA ALA A 4 6.32 3.06 -3.14
C ALA A 4 5.88 1.58 -3.05
N VAL A 5 5.51 1.10 -1.85
CA VAL A 5 5.11 -0.30 -1.62
C VAL A 5 3.73 -0.60 -2.21
N GLY A 6 2.83 0.38 -2.17
CA GLY A 6 1.44 0.19 -2.63
C GLY A 6 1.39 -0.16 -4.13
N PRO A 7 1.87 0.73 -5.02
CA PRO A 7 1.84 0.50 -6.45
C PRO A 7 2.54 -0.81 -6.86
N THR A 8 3.70 -1.11 -6.26
CA THR A 8 4.42 -2.35 -6.54
C THR A 8 3.64 -3.58 -6.11
N ALA A 9 3.15 -3.63 -4.87
CA ALA A 9 2.44 -4.79 -4.36
C ALA A 9 1.10 -5.03 -5.07
N PHE A 10 0.31 -3.99 -5.35
CA PHE A 10 -0.93 -4.13 -6.10
C PHE A 10 -0.68 -4.56 -7.55
N THR A 11 0.39 -4.08 -8.18
CA THR A 11 0.78 -4.52 -9.53
C THR A 11 1.14 -6.00 -9.57
N CYS A 12 1.87 -6.51 -8.58
CA CYS A 12 2.11 -7.95 -8.43
C CYS A 12 0.79 -8.74 -8.41
N GLY A 13 -0.16 -8.33 -7.56
CA GLY A 13 -1.47 -8.98 -7.45
C GLY A 13 -2.25 -8.93 -8.76
N GLY A 14 -2.27 -7.77 -9.43
CA GLY A 14 -2.94 -7.57 -10.70
C GLY A 14 -2.36 -8.43 -11.82
N LEU A 15 -1.03 -8.47 -11.96
CA LEU A 15 -0.37 -9.31 -12.98
C LEU A 15 -0.71 -10.79 -12.81
N ILE A 16 -0.57 -11.33 -11.60
CA ILE A 16 -0.87 -12.74 -11.33
C ILE A 16 -2.35 -13.05 -11.57
N ALA A 17 -3.25 -12.14 -11.20
CA ALA A 17 -4.69 -12.31 -11.44
C ALA A 17 -5.01 -12.32 -12.95
N LEU A 18 -4.46 -11.37 -13.71
CA LEU A 18 -4.65 -11.30 -15.15
C LEU A 18 -4.09 -12.52 -15.88
N GLY A 19 -2.90 -13.00 -15.50
CA GLY A 19 -2.33 -14.19 -16.12
C GLY A 19 -3.13 -15.47 -15.81
N LYS A 20 -3.71 -15.59 -14.62
CA LYS A 20 -4.64 -16.70 -14.32
C LYS A 20 -5.91 -16.60 -15.17
N GLN A 21 -6.44 -15.39 -15.34
CA GLN A 21 -7.63 -15.15 -16.16
C GLN A 21 -7.37 -15.45 -17.64
N ALA A 22 -6.13 -15.28 -18.12
CA ALA A 22 -5.74 -15.58 -19.49
C ALA A 22 -6.01 -17.04 -19.90
N LYS A 23 -5.98 -17.99 -18.96
CA LYS A 23 -6.27 -19.41 -19.22
C LYS A 23 -7.68 -19.67 -19.77
N SER A 24 -8.66 -18.86 -19.38
CA SER A 24 -10.05 -19.00 -19.83
C SER A 24 -10.50 -17.88 -20.75
N ALA A 25 -9.77 -16.75 -20.77
CA ALA A 25 -10.09 -15.62 -21.62
C ALA A 25 -9.47 -15.71 -23.03
N LEU A 26 -8.35 -16.42 -23.19
CA LEU A 26 -7.70 -16.58 -24.49
C LEU A 26 -8.20 -17.85 -25.19
N PRO A 27 -8.52 -17.78 -26.50
CA PRO A 27 -8.80 -18.96 -27.31
C PRO A 27 -7.63 -19.94 -27.36
N ASP A 28 -7.91 -21.23 -27.57
CA ASP A 28 -6.87 -22.26 -27.66
C ASP A 28 -5.90 -22.04 -28.84
N ASP A 29 -6.40 -21.47 -29.95
CA ASP A 29 -5.61 -21.14 -31.15
C ASP A 29 -5.10 -19.68 -31.15
N PHE A 30 -5.10 -19.03 -29.98
CA PHE A 30 -4.57 -17.67 -29.86
C PHE A 30 -3.07 -17.64 -30.22
N LEU A 31 -2.69 -16.73 -31.11
CA LEU A 31 -1.33 -16.61 -31.70
C LEU A 31 -0.88 -17.80 -32.56
N GLY A 32 -1.76 -18.76 -32.88
CA GLY A 32 -1.43 -19.88 -33.75
C GLY A 32 -0.30 -20.77 -33.20
N THR A 33 -0.21 -20.91 -31.87
CA THR A 33 0.83 -21.73 -31.21
C THR A 33 0.32 -23.14 -30.92
N PRO A 34 0.65 -24.16 -31.76
CA PRO A 34 0.03 -25.48 -31.65
C PRO A 34 0.55 -26.35 -30.49
N SER A 35 1.64 -25.95 -29.83
CA SER A 35 2.33 -26.79 -28.85
C SER A 35 2.01 -26.45 -27.40
N ILE A 36 1.66 -25.20 -27.08
CA ILE A 36 1.35 -24.75 -25.72
C ILE A 36 0.15 -23.79 -25.82
N PRO A 37 -0.96 -24.04 -25.10
CA PRO A 37 -2.07 -23.10 -25.03
C PRO A 37 -1.57 -21.74 -24.53
N ALA A 38 -1.83 -20.67 -25.29
CA ALA A 38 -1.29 -19.34 -24.97
C ALA A 38 -1.68 -18.89 -23.55
N GLY A 39 -2.88 -19.24 -23.09
CA GLY A 39 -3.33 -18.94 -21.72
C GLY A 39 -2.43 -19.54 -20.62
N GLU A 40 -1.91 -20.75 -20.81
CA GLU A 40 -0.97 -21.37 -19.86
C GLU A 40 0.39 -20.66 -19.87
N LEU A 41 0.87 -20.28 -21.06
CA LEU A 41 2.10 -19.50 -21.21
C LEU A 41 2.00 -18.14 -20.50
N TRP A 42 0.93 -17.39 -20.75
CA TRP A 42 0.68 -16.08 -20.12
C TRP A 42 0.53 -16.22 -18.60
N SER A 43 -0.15 -17.26 -18.13
CA SER A 43 -0.22 -17.55 -16.70
C SER A 43 1.17 -17.77 -16.11
N GLY A 44 2.01 -18.60 -16.73
CA GLY A 44 3.39 -18.85 -16.27
C GLY A 44 4.23 -17.57 -16.21
N MET A 45 4.22 -16.78 -17.29
CA MET A 45 4.95 -15.51 -17.37
C MET A 45 4.49 -14.49 -16.33
N SER A 46 3.18 -14.41 -16.08
CA SER A 46 2.62 -13.49 -15.07
C SER A 46 3.11 -13.81 -13.66
N VAL A 47 3.34 -15.09 -13.34
CA VAL A 47 3.87 -15.50 -12.04
C VAL A 47 5.31 -15.06 -11.90
N ALA A 48 6.15 -15.29 -12.92
CA ALA A 48 7.55 -14.85 -12.89
C ALA A 48 7.68 -13.32 -12.73
N ALA A 49 6.95 -12.55 -13.55
CA ALA A 49 6.92 -11.09 -13.44
C ALA A 49 6.34 -10.62 -12.10
N GLY A 50 5.25 -11.23 -11.64
CA GLY A 50 4.62 -10.94 -10.36
C GLY A 50 5.55 -11.19 -9.17
N LEU A 51 6.35 -12.26 -9.21
CA LEU A 51 7.34 -12.57 -8.16
C LEU A 51 8.44 -11.52 -8.10
N PHE A 52 8.97 -11.07 -9.24
CA PHE A 52 9.97 -10.02 -9.27
C PHE A 52 9.43 -8.71 -8.65
N ILE A 53 8.21 -8.31 -9.02
CA ILE A 53 7.57 -7.12 -8.46
C ILE A 53 7.26 -7.28 -6.96
N TRP A 54 6.87 -8.49 -6.53
CA TRP A 54 6.65 -8.79 -5.11
C TRP A 54 7.94 -8.63 -4.29
N LEU A 55 9.07 -9.12 -4.78
CA LEU A 55 10.36 -8.93 -4.12
C LEU A 55 10.76 -7.44 -4.04
N MET A 56 10.45 -6.67 -5.08
CA MET A 56 10.65 -5.21 -5.08
C MET A 56 9.78 -4.53 -4.01
N ALA A 57 8.53 -4.95 -3.84
CA ALA A 57 7.65 -4.43 -2.80
C ALA A 57 8.19 -4.75 -1.38
N ILE A 58 8.70 -5.97 -1.17
CA ILE A 58 9.38 -6.35 0.09
C ILE A 58 10.60 -5.45 0.32
N TRP A 59 11.40 -5.22 -0.71
CA TRP A 59 12.59 -4.37 -0.62
C TRP A 59 12.23 -2.93 -0.20
N PHE A 60 11.27 -2.29 -0.87
CA PHE A 60 10.83 -0.94 -0.51
C PHE A 60 10.19 -0.86 0.88
N SER A 61 9.46 -1.91 1.28
CA SER A 61 8.89 -2.01 2.63
C SER A 61 9.99 -2.14 3.68
N GLY A 62 11.00 -2.99 3.45
CA GLY A 62 12.16 -3.16 4.34
C GLY A 62 12.95 -1.87 4.54
N LEU A 63 13.30 -1.17 3.45
CA LEU A 63 13.99 0.13 3.53
C LEU A 63 13.16 1.17 4.30
N SER A 64 11.86 1.23 4.05
CA SER A 64 10.96 2.14 4.76
C SER A 64 10.82 1.79 6.24
N ALA A 65 10.75 0.50 6.58
CA ALA A 65 10.67 0.04 7.96
C ALA A 65 11.94 0.39 8.75
N ILE A 66 13.13 0.17 8.18
CA ILE A 66 14.41 0.54 8.82
C ILE A 66 14.46 2.06 9.08
N SER A 67 14.06 2.87 8.09
CA SER A 67 14.01 4.32 8.21
C SER A 67 13.06 4.78 9.34
N VAL A 68 11.87 4.20 9.41
CA VAL A 68 10.89 4.50 10.47
C VAL A 68 11.39 4.05 11.84
N LEU A 69 11.94 2.84 11.95
CA LEU A 69 12.47 2.32 13.22
C LEU A 69 13.59 3.20 13.78
N ARG A 70 14.46 3.74 12.91
CA ARG A 70 15.53 4.66 13.31
C ARG A 70 15.00 6.00 13.82
N GLY A 71 13.88 6.48 13.28
CA GLY A 71 13.25 7.75 13.65
C GLY A 71 12.15 7.65 14.72
N ALA A 72 11.67 6.45 15.05
CA ALA A 72 10.40 6.23 15.74
C ALA A 72 10.24 7.01 17.06
N ARG A 73 11.31 7.15 17.85
CA ARG A 73 11.27 7.87 19.14
C ARG A 73 11.09 9.38 19.02
N ARG A 74 11.35 9.95 17.85
CA ARG A 74 11.26 11.40 17.58
C ARG A 74 10.08 11.75 16.68
N MET A 75 9.28 10.75 16.29
CA MET A 75 8.15 10.97 15.40
C MET A 75 6.98 11.56 16.18
N GLU A 76 6.51 12.71 15.73
CA GLU A 76 5.20 13.23 16.11
C GLU A 76 4.13 12.67 15.18
N PHE A 77 2.91 12.56 15.69
CA PHE A 77 1.79 12.08 14.89
C PHE A 77 1.51 13.07 13.77
N SER A 78 1.42 12.55 12.55
CA SER A 78 0.91 13.28 11.39
C SER A 78 0.06 12.33 10.55
N LEU A 79 -0.75 12.89 9.66
CA LEU A 79 -1.59 12.09 8.76
C LEU A 79 -0.79 11.08 7.92
N THR A 80 0.50 11.36 7.69
CA THR A 80 1.42 10.48 6.95
C THR A 80 1.65 9.12 7.63
N TRP A 81 1.36 8.98 8.93
CA TRP A 81 1.44 7.69 9.63
C TRP A 81 0.52 6.63 9.02
N TRP A 82 -0.58 7.03 8.37
CA TRP A 82 -1.45 6.09 7.64
C TRP A 82 -0.75 5.39 6.48
N ALA A 83 0.36 5.95 5.97
CA ALA A 83 1.21 5.28 4.99
C ALA A 83 1.95 4.06 5.59
N LEU A 84 2.02 3.89 6.92
CA LEU A 84 2.51 2.65 7.53
C LEU A 84 1.56 1.48 7.28
N VAL A 85 0.27 1.76 7.07
CA VAL A 85 -0.77 0.73 6.93
C VAL A 85 -1.10 0.50 5.46
N PHE A 86 -1.63 1.52 4.76
CA PHE A 86 -2.29 1.34 3.46
C PHE A 86 -1.41 0.67 2.38
N PRO A 87 -0.17 1.13 2.12
CA PRO A 87 0.72 0.48 1.15
C PRO A 87 1.09 -0.95 1.54
N ASN A 88 1.26 -1.23 2.84
CA ASN A 88 1.66 -2.55 3.33
C ASN A 88 0.49 -3.54 3.33
N VAL A 89 -0.77 -3.10 3.35
CA VAL A 89 -1.93 -3.97 3.08
C VAL A 89 -1.80 -4.59 1.69
N GLY A 90 -1.38 -3.80 0.69
CA GLY A 90 -1.05 -4.31 -0.64
C GLY A 90 0.00 -5.42 -0.58
N LEU A 91 1.08 -5.22 0.20
CA LEU A 91 2.14 -6.22 0.38
C LEU A 91 1.65 -7.50 1.07
N ALA A 92 0.77 -7.39 2.06
CA ALA A 92 0.17 -8.54 2.72
C ALA A 92 -0.69 -9.36 1.74
N LEU A 93 -1.56 -8.69 0.98
CA LEU A 93 -2.39 -9.33 -0.05
C LEU A 93 -1.54 -9.98 -1.15
N ALA A 94 -0.52 -9.28 -1.65
CA ALA A 94 0.41 -9.80 -2.63
C ALA A 94 1.12 -11.06 -2.11
N SER A 95 1.61 -11.02 -0.87
CA SER A 95 2.26 -12.18 -0.23
C SER A 95 1.33 -13.37 -0.11
N ILE A 96 0.09 -13.17 0.34
CA ILE A 96 -0.91 -14.24 0.42
C ILE A 96 -1.20 -14.82 -0.98
N ASN A 97 -1.36 -13.97 -2.00
CA ASN A 97 -1.63 -14.39 -3.37
C ASN A 97 -0.45 -15.14 -4.00
N VAL A 98 0.78 -14.69 -3.77
CA VAL A 98 2.01 -15.39 -4.17
C VAL A 98 2.08 -16.74 -3.47
N GLY A 99 1.86 -16.79 -2.16
CA GLY A 99 1.87 -18.04 -1.39
C GLY A 99 0.81 -19.03 -1.85
N LYS A 100 -0.39 -18.57 -2.24
CA LYS A 100 -1.42 -19.41 -2.90
C LYS A 100 -0.95 -19.92 -4.26
N THR A 101 -0.36 -19.06 -5.08
CA THR A 101 0.05 -19.37 -6.45
C THR A 101 1.22 -20.36 -6.49
N LEU A 102 2.17 -20.24 -5.56
CA LEU A 102 3.30 -21.16 -5.41
C LEU A 102 3.00 -22.37 -4.53
N SER A 103 1.76 -22.52 -4.03
CA SER A 103 1.40 -23.53 -3.03
C SER A 103 2.30 -23.54 -1.78
N SER A 104 2.97 -22.43 -1.47
CA SER A 104 3.92 -22.32 -0.36
C SER A 104 3.22 -21.96 0.95
N ARG A 105 3.29 -22.85 1.93
CA ARG A 105 2.76 -22.60 3.29
C ARG A 105 3.52 -21.46 3.98
N GLY A 106 4.84 -21.40 3.83
CA GLY A 106 5.68 -20.38 4.48
C GLY A 106 5.31 -18.96 4.06
N ILE A 107 5.12 -18.73 2.75
CA ILE A 107 4.76 -17.40 2.24
C ILE A 107 3.34 -17.00 2.68
N LYS A 108 2.40 -17.96 2.76
CA LYS A 108 1.06 -17.70 3.30
C LYS A 108 1.13 -17.25 4.76
N ILE A 109 1.93 -17.95 5.58
CA ILE A 109 2.15 -17.58 6.99
C ILE A 109 2.76 -16.18 7.09
N PHE A 110 3.76 -15.87 6.25
CA PHE A 110 4.35 -14.53 6.20
C PHE A 110 3.32 -13.44 5.91
N GLY A 111 2.48 -13.62 4.89
CA GLY A 111 1.41 -12.67 4.56
C GLY A 111 0.38 -12.51 5.68
N SER A 112 0.00 -13.61 6.34
CA SER A 112 -0.89 -13.57 7.51
C SER A 112 -0.26 -12.85 8.71
N ALA A 113 1.01 -13.12 9.02
CA ALA A 113 1.73 -12.45 10.10
C ALA A 113 1.84 -10.94 9.84
N LEU A 114 2.16 -10.56 8.60
CA LEU A 114 2.18 -9.15 8.19
C LEU A 114 0.81 -8.49 8.38
N THR A 115 -0.28 -9.20 8.10
CA THR A 115 -1.65 -8.70 8.34
C THR A 115 -1.90 -8.40 9.82
N VAL A 116 -1.50 -9.31 10.72
CA VAL A 116 -1.65 -9.10 12.18
C VAL A 116 -0.88 -7.85 12.62
N VAL A 117 0.36 -7.67 12.16
CA VAL A 117 1.15 -6.48 12.45
C VAL A 117 0.44 -5.21 11.95
N LEU A 118 -0.12 -5.25 10.74
CA LEU A 118 -0.83 -4.10 10.19
C LEU A 118 -2.09 -3.73 10.98
N VAL A 119 -2.82 -4.71 11.50
CA VAL A 119 -3.97 -4.46 12.37
C VAL A 119 -3.54 -3.75 13.66
N ILE A 120 -2.43 -4.18 14.26
CA ILE A 120 -1.88 -3.52 15.46
C ILE A 120 -1.47 -2.07 15.13
N VAL A 121 -0.74 -1.86 14.04
CA VAL A 121 -0.32 -0.52 13.60
C VAL A 121 -1.53 0.35 13.25
N TRP A 122 -2.59 -0.22 12.68
CA TRP A 122 -3.84 0.47 12.40
C TRP A 122 -4.49 1.00 13.68
N PHE A 123 -4.60 0.18 14.73
CA PHE A 123 -5.14 0.62 16.02
C PHE A 123 -4.30 1.74 16.65
N ILE A 124 -2.97 1.65 16.56
CA ILE A 124 -2.08 2.73 17.01
C ILE A 124 -2.36 4.01 16.22
N CYS A 125 -2.39 3.95 14.88
CA CYS A 125 -2.67 5.12 14.05
C CYS A 125 -4.04 5.72 14.37
N ALA A 126 -5.07 4.89 14.52
CA ALA A 126 -6.42 5.33 14.86
C ALA A 126 -6.48 6.03 16.22
N ALA A 127 -5.83 5.47 17.26
CA ALA A 127 -5.80 6.07 18.59
C ALA A 127 -5.12 7.44 18.60
N PHE A 128 -3.97 7.58 17.93
CA PHE A 128 -3.28 8.87 17.81
C PHE A 128 -4.04 9.87 16.95
N HIS A 129 -4.73 9.41 15.89
CA HIS A 129 -5.59 10.24 15.07
C HIS A 129 -6.74 10.83 15.90
N ILE A 130 -7.46 9.99 16.65
CA ILE A 130 -8.54 10.42 17.54
C ILE A 130 -8.01 11.42 18.58
N ARG A 131 -6.86 11.14 19.20
CA ARG A 131 -6.22 12.05 20.16
C ARG A 131 -5.88 13.41 19.52
N ALA A 132 -5.35 13.43 18.31
CA ALA A 132 -4.99 14.66 17.60
C ALA A 132 -6.22 15.51 17.23
N VAL A 133 -7.33 14.86 16.82
CA VAL A 133 -8.61 15.54 16.58
C VAL A 133 -9.17 16.15 17.87
N ILE A 134 -9.19 15.39 18.97
CA ILE A 134 -9.67 15.89 20.27
C ILE A 134 -8.84 17.09 20.76
N ARG A 135 -7.52 17.05 20.56
CA ARG A 135 -6.60 18.14 20.92
C ARG A 135 -6.65 19.34 19.98
N LYS A 136 -7.44 19.27 18.91
CA LYS A 136 -7.48 20.30 17.86
C LYS A 136 -6.10 20.52 17.24
N ASP A 137 -5.30 19.47 17.14
CA ASP A 137 -4.03 19.45 16.41
C ASP A 137 -4.23 19.09 14.93
N LEU A 138 -5.41 18.56 14.58
CA LEU A 138 -5.89 18.30 13.22
C LEU A 138 -7.31 18.85 13.07
N LEU A 139 -7.65 19.31 11.86
CA LEU A 139 -8.96 19.87 11.49
C LEU A 139 -9.35 21.10 12.32
N ALA A 140 -8.35 21.89 12.72
CA ALA A 140 -8.52 23.11 13.50
C ALA A 140 -8.01 24.32 12.72
N VAL A 141 -8.73 25.44 12.84
CA VAL A 141 -8.38 26.71 12.18
C VAL A 141 -6.94 27.08 12.55
N GLY A 142 -6.09 27.32 11.54
CA GLY A 142 -4.68 27.69 11.74
C GLY A 142 -3.69 26.54 11.92
N LYS A 143 -4.12 25.27 12.01
CA LYS A 143 -3.22 24.15 12.39
C LYS A 143 -3.11 22.99 11.38
N ASP A 144 -3.92 22.97 10.33
CA ASP A 144 -3.78 21.95 9.28
C ASP A 144 -2.52 22.18 8.42
N LEU A 145 -1.98 21.11 7.87
CA LEU A 145 -0.86 21.17 6.92
C LEU A 145 -1.33 21.86 5.63
N ASP A 146 -0.56 22.82 5.12
CA ASP A 146 -0.79 23.57 3.87
C ASP A 146 -2.03 24.49 3.81
N VAL A 147 -2.68 24.81 4.94
CA VAL A 147 -3.75 25.84 4.99
C VAL A 147 -3.25 27.25 5.26
N GLU A 148 -1.94 27.50 5.36
CA GLU A 148 -1.39 28.86 5.54
C GLU A 148 -1.99 29.87 4.55
N TYR A 149 -2.16 29.45 3.29
CA TYR A 149 -2.71 30.29 2.23
C TYR A 149 -4.23 30.54 2.38
N VAL A 150 -4.97 29.54 2.88
CA VAL A 150 -6.42 29.61 3.11
C VAL A 150 -6.72 30.44 4.35
N ASN A 151 -5.98 30.21 5.44
CA ASN A 151 -6.09 31.00 6.68
C ASN A 151 -5.76 32.46 6.41
N LYS A 152 -4.70 32.77 5.63
CA LYS A 152 -4.41 34.15 5.21
C LYS A 152 -5.59 34.84 4.54
N GLN A 153 -6.28 34.17 3.61
CA GLN A 153 -7.43 34.77 2.94
C GLN A 153 -8.63 34.94 3.87
N HIS A 154 -8.80 34.03 4.83
CA HIS A 154 -9.86 34.11 5.83
C HIS A 154 -9.60 35.25 6.82
N ASP A 155 -8.37 35.42 7.27
CA ASP A 155 -7.93 36.50 8.16
C ASP A 155 -8.08 37.87 7.50
N ILE A 156 -7.68 38.00 6.22
CA ILE A 156 -7.88 39.24 5.43
C ILE A 156 -9.37 39.58 5.28
N LYS A 157 -10.25 38.58 5.09
CA LYS A 157 -11.70 38.80 5.02
C LYS A 157 -12.29 39.21 6.37
N ALA A 158 -11.80 38.62 7.46
CA ALA A 158 -12.24 38.95 8.80
C ALA A 158 -11.80 40.37 9.23
N GLU A 159 -10.61 40.81 8.83
CA GLU A 159 -10.15 42.20 9.03
C GLU A 159 -11.03 43.19 8.25
N LYS A 160 -11.32 42.92 6.97
CA LYS A 160 -12.20 43.77 6.14
C LYS A 160 -13.65 43.87 6.61
N GLN A 161 -14.12 42.95 7.46
CA GLN A 161 -15.46 43.00 8.04
C GLN A 161 -15.50 43.74 9.39
N ARG A 162 -14.34 44.10 9.94
CA ARG A 162 -14.20 44.85 11.20
C ARG A 162 -14.01 46.35 10.99
N ASP A 163 -13.67 46.76 9.76
CA ASP A 163 -13.66 48.16 9.27
C ASP A 163 -15.02 48.54 8.65
#